data_AF-Q5BW50-F1
#
_entry.id   AF-Q5BW50-F1
#
_cell.length_a   1.000
_cell.length_b   1.000
_cell.length_c   1.000
_cell.angle_alpha   90.00
_cell.angle_beta   90.00
_cell.angle_gamma   90.00
#
_symmetry.space_group_name_H-M   'P 1'
#
loop_
_entity.id
_entity.type
_entity.pdbx_description
1 polymer ?
#
loop_
_entity_poly.entity_id
_entity_poly.type
_entity_poly.pdbx_seq_one_letter_code
_entity_poly.pdbx_strand_id
1 'polypeptide(L)'
;NLEAPPLMRKLLIGQLFHNPDKLPIYNSIRQVWEIDFMDNDTLKTLSWCMLWLQGRITKIYQPANNNFMLDDGTGELLILYELDKNQPVNYTANVGDYVAVIGKLIQPDDKNSVLSSGWHVLAKSVTHLSNQMMLEDKCMPFTSPSSSSSSQKCLRNSAFYELSWPLEVMDMTYAV
;
A
#
# COMPACT_ATOMS: atom_id res chain seq x y z
N ASN A 1 27.56 5.70 12.88
CA ASN A 1 26.45 5.20 13.72
C ASN A 1 25.70 4.13 12.94
N LEU A 2 25.52 2.94 13.50
CA LEU A 2 24.68 1.90 12.88
C LEU A 2 23.29 2.03 13.50
N GLU A 3 22.51 2.99 12.98
CA GLU A 3 21.11 3.11 13.37
C GLU A 3 20.34 1.92 12.80
N ALA A 4 19.53 1.25 13.63
CA ALA A 4 18.76 0.10 13.21
C ALA A 4 17.68 0.55 12.21
N PRO A 5 17.54 -0.11 11.04
CA PRO A 5 16.53 0.25 10.08
C PRO A 5 15.13 0.05 10.67
N PRO A 6 14.14 0.87 10.30
CA PRO A 6 12.80 0.72 10.81
C PRO A 6 12.25 -0.66 10.43
N LEU A 7 11.70 -1.35 11.44
CA LEU A 7 11.15 -2.70 11.32
C LEU A 7 10.06 -2.77 10.24
N MET A 8 9.28 -1.71 10.11
CA MET A 8 8.16 -1.59 9.19
C MET A 8 8.10 -0.17 8.64
N ARG A 9 7.87 -0.03 7.34
CA ARG A 9 7.73 1.26 6.70
C ARG A 9 6.47 1.30 5.84
N LYS A 10 5.66 2.34 6.02
CA LYS A 10 4.52 2.63 5.16
C LYS A 10 5.01 3.31 3.89
N LEU A 11 4.69 2.73 2.74
CA LEU A 11 5.09 3.23 1.42
C LEU A 11 3.93 3.10 0.44
N LEU A 12 3.99 3.87 -0.64
CA LEU A 12 3.16 3.71 -1.83
C LEU A 12 3.85 2.76 -2.81
N ILE A 13 3.08 2.01 -3.59
CA ILE A 13 3.56 1.08 -4.62
C ILE A 13 4.39 1.85 -5.66
N GLY A 14 3.96 3.04 -6.05
CA GLY A 14 4.69 3.92 -6.93
C GLY A 14 6.06 4.32 -6.36
N GLN A 15 6.20 4.49 -5.05
CA GLN A 15 7.52 4.81 -4.45
C GLN A 15 8.52 3.67 -4.59
N LEU A 16 8.05 2.42 -4.76
CA LEU A 16 8.90 1.26 -4.96
C LEU A 16 9.34 1.10 -6.42
N PHE A 17 8.48 1.46 -7.38
CA PHE A 17 8.64 1.05 -8.78
C PHE A 17 8.53 2.16 -9.82
N HIS A 18 8.38 3.43 -9.40
CA HIS A 18 8.24 4.55 -10.34
C HIS A 18 9.48 4.76 -11.22
N ASN A 19 10.68 4.50 -10.69
CA ASN A 19 11.93 4.59 -11.44
C ASN A 19 12.51 3.18 -11.71
N PRO A 20 12.46 2.69 -12.95
CA PRO A 20 12.97 1.35 -13.29
C PRO A 20 14.48 1.21 -13.11
N ASP A 21 15.24 2.31 -13.14
CA ASP A 21 16.69 2.32 -12.93
C ASP A 21 17.07 2.30 -11.45
N LYS A 22 16.10 2.49 -10.54
CA LYS A 22 16.29 2.58 -9.09
C LYS A 22 15.31 1.69 -8.34
N LEU A 23 15.44 0.37 -8.54
CA LEU A 23 14.64 -0.61 -7.83
C LEU A 23 15.17 -0.87 -6.41
N PRO A 24 14.31 -1.32 -5.47
CA PRO A 24 14.76 -1.76 -4.16
C PRO A 24 15.80 -2.87 -4.24
N ILE A 25 16.81 -2.81 -3.37
CA ILE A 25 17.89 -3.80 -3.27
C ILE A 25 17.79 -4.49 -1.91
N TYR A 26 17.86 -5.83 -1.89
CA TYR A 26 17.83 -6.60 -0.66
C TYR A 26 19.23 -6.86 -0.11
N ASN A 27 19.50 -6.35 1.08
CA ASN A 27 20.70 -6.65 1.86
C ASN A 27 20.47 -7.92 2.68
N SER A 28 21.00 -9.06 2.23
CA SER A 28 20.82 -10.36 2.88
C SER A 28 21.46 -10.47 4.26
N ILE A 29 22.56 -9.73 4.51
CA ILE A 29 23.27 -9.71 5.79
C ILE A 29 22.43 -9.01 6.85
N ARG A 30 21.83 -7.88 6.48
CA ARG A 30 20.99 -7.07 7.38
C ARG A 30 19.52 -7.47 7.37
N GLN A 31 19.11 -8.29 6.40
CA GLN A 31 17.73 -8.67 6.12
C GLN A 31 16.81 -7.46 5.86
N VAL A 32 17.32 -6.49 5.10
CA VAL A 32 16.71 -5.16 4.92
C VAL A 32 16.66 -4.82 3.44
N TRP A 33 15.57 -4.19 3.02
CA TRP A 33 15.43 -3.56 1.72
C TRP A 33 15.89 -2.12 1.77
N GLU A 34 16.57 -1.69 0.71
CA GLU A 34 17.12 -0.33 0.59
C GLU A 34 16.74 0.24 -0.80
N ILE A 35 16.35 1.52 -0.85
CA ILE A 35 16.19 2.26 -2.11
C ILE A 35 16.84 3.64 -1.97
N ASP A 36 17.63 3.98 -2.99
CA ASP A 36 18.37 5.23 -3.05
C ASP A 36 17.60 6.27 -3.85
N PHE A 37 17.53 7.48 -3.31
CA PHE A 37 16.88 8.61 -3.98
C PHE A 37 17.68 9.90 -3.75
N MET A 38 17.50 10.86 -4.66
CA MET A 38 18.10 12.18 -4.55
C MET A 38 17.14 13.12 -3.84
N ASP A 39 17.63 13.84 -2.84
CA ASP A 39 16.92 14.94 -2.19
C ASP A 39 17.85 16.15 -2.12
N ASN A 40 17.50 17.24 -2.80
CA ASN A 40 18.31 18.47 -2.87
C ASN A 40 19.82 18.20 -3.09
N ASP A 41 20.14 17.41 -4.12
CA ASP A 41 21.51 16.95 -4.49
C ASP A 41 22.23 16.08 -3.46
N THR A 42 21.56 15.65 -2.39
CA THR A 42 22.08 14.66 -1.43
C THR A 42 21.51 13.27 -1.71
N LEU A 43 22.39 12.26 -1.70
CA LEU A 43 21.98 10.85 -1.76
C LEU A 43 21.40 10.45 -0.41
N LYS A 44 20.12 10.06 -0.39
CA LYS A 44 19.45 9.50 0.78
C LYS A 44 19.03 8.07 0.49
N THR A 45 19.08 7.22 1.51
CA THR A 45 18.68 5.82 1.44
C THR A 45 17.49 5.59 2.36
N LEU A 46 16.40 5.07 1.79
CA LEU A 46 15.26 4.55 2.56
C LEU A 46 15.48 3.06 2.81
N SER A 47 15.40 2.63 4.07
CA SER A 47 15.58 1.23 4.46
C SER A 47 14.35 0.65 5.18
N TRP A 48 14.03 -0.63 5.02
CA TRP A 48 12.93 -1.29 5.73
C TRP A 48 13.06 -2.81 5.78
N CYS A 49 12.50 -3.45 6.81
CA CYS A 49 12.38 -4.92 6.87
C CYS A 49 11.01 -5.42 6.39
N MET A 50 9.95 -4.64 6.61
CA MET A 50 8.58 -4.93 6.20
C MET A 50 7.91 -3.70 5.60
N LEU A 51 7.01 -3.94 4.66
CA LEU A 51 6.15 -2.93 4.07
C LEU A 51 4.81 -2.86 4.79
N TRP A 52 4.26 -1.65 4.88
CA TRP A 52 2.86 -1.39 5.14
C TRP A 52 2.27 -0.70 3.91
N LEU A 53 1.38 -1.40 3.20
CA LEU A 53 0.65 -0.88 2.05
C LEU A 53 -0.84 -0.69 2.40
N GLN A 54 -1.51 0.25 1.76
CA GLN A 54 -2.96 0.42 1.86
C GLN A 54 -3.53 0.64 0.46
N GLY A 55 -4.60 -0.06 0.12
CA GLY A 55 -5.15 -0.01 -1.23
C GLY A 55 -6.45 -0.78 -1.37
N ARG A 56 -7.03 -0.71 -2.56
CA ARG A 56 -8.22 -1.48 -2.95
C ARG A 56 -7.80 -2.79 -3.59
N ILE A 57 -8.53 -3.85 -3.29
CA ILE A 57 -8.37 -5.14 -3.96
C ILE A 57 -9.02 -5.06 -5.35
N THR A 58 -8.24 -5.20 -6.41
CA THR A 58 -8.75 -5.11 -7.80
C THR A 58 -9.03 -6.48 -8.42
N LYS A 59 -8.25 -7.50 -8.03
CA LYS A 59 -8.35 -8.87 -8.57
C LYS A 59 -8.00 -9.90 -7.50
N ILE A 60 -8.60 -11.09 -7.57
CA ILE A 60 -8.27 -12.23 -6.71
C ILE A 60 -7.81 -13.39 -7.62
N TYR A 61 -6.74 -14.08 -7.21
CA TYR A 61 -6.16 -15.18 -7.97
C TYR A 61 -6.53 -16.53 -7.34
N GLN A 62 -7.15 -17.41 -8.13
CA GLN A 62 -7.43 -18.81 -7.75
C GLN A 62 -6.24 -19.71 -8.11
N PRO A 63 -5.98 -20.82 -7.39
CA PRO A 63 -6.83 -21.50 -6.41
C PRO A 63 -6.59 -21.11 -4.93
N ALA A 64 -5.56 -20.31 -4.64
CA ALA A 64 -5.32 -19.81 -3.29
C ALA A 64 -6.20 -18.58 -3.05
N ASN A 65 -7.40 -18.79 -2.47
CA ASN A 65 -8.49 -17.80 -2.29
C ASN A 65 -8.14 -16.47 -1.59
N ASN A 66 -6.87 -16.23 -1.27
CA ASN A 66 -6.39 -15.08 -0.51
C ASN A 66 -5.29 -14.32 -1.23
N ASN A 67 -4.79 -14.78 -2.38
CA ASN A 67 -3.85 -14.00 -3.18
C ASN A 67 -4.62 -12.98 -4.00
N PHE A 68 -4.18 -11.72 -3.98
CA PHE A 68 -4.90 -10.63 -4.62
C PHE A 68 -3.99 -9.55 -5.18
N MET A 69 -4.51 -8.78 -6.14
CA MET A 69 -3.88 -7.56 -6.63
C MET A 69 -4.35 -6.38 -5.79
N LEU A 70 -3.39 -5.64 -5.22
CA LEU A 70 -3.64 -4.42 -4.44
C LEU A 70 -3.30 -3.20 -5.29
N ASP A 71 -4.22 -2.25 -5.36
CA ASP A 71 -4.05 -0.96 -6.03
C ASP A 71 -4.16 0.18 -5.00
N ASP A 72 -3.10 0.97 -4.85
CA ASP A 72 -3.08 2.14 -3.96
C ASP A 72 -3.25 3.48 -4.69
N GLY A 73 -3.58 3.45 -5.98
CA GLY A 73 -3.69 4.61 -6.87
C GLY A 73 -2.36 5.04 -7.51
N THR A 74 -1.22 4.54 -7.02
CA THR A 74 0.11 4.82 -7.58
C THR A 74 0.73 3.63 -8.32
N GLY A 75 0.16 2.44 -8.13
CA GLY A 75 0.52 1.23 -8.85
C GLY A 75 -0.27 0.03 -8.34
N GLU A 76 -0.13 -1.10 -9.06
CA GLU A 76 -0.70 -2.38 -8.65
C GLU A 76 0.42 -3.34 -8.20
N LEU A 77 0.20 -4.10 -7.13
CA LEU A 77 1.16 -5.08 -6.63
C LEU A 77 0.48 -6.38 -6.19
N LEU A 78 1.06 -7.52 -6.59
CA LEU A 78 0.58 -8.83 -6.19
C LEU A 78 0.88 -9.08 -4.71
N ILE A 79 -0.16 -9.44 -3.97
CA ILE A 79 -0.09 -9.85 -2.57
C ILE A 79 -0.34 -11.35 -2.48
N LEU A 80 0.66 -12.06 -1.96
CA LEU A 80 0.55 -13.47 -1.58
C LEU A 80 0.20 -13.53 -0.11
N TYR A 81 -0.97 -14.06 0.22
CA TYR A 81 -1.45 -14.13 1.60
C TYR A 81 -1.82 -15.58 1.93
N GLU A 82 -0.97 -16.21 2.73
CA GLU A 82 -1.24 -17.55 3.24
C GLU A 82 -2.01 -17.43 4.56
N LEU A 83 -3.20 -18.02 4.61
CA LEU A 83 -3.96 -18.11 5.86
C LEU A 83 -3.24 -19.06 6.80
N ASP A 84 -2.72 -18.53 7.90
CA ASP A 84 -2.24 -19.35 8.99
C ASP A 84 -3.44 -19.95 9.72
N LYS A 85 -3.55 -21.28 9.69
CA LYS A 85 -4.63 -22.01 10.38
C LYS A 85 -4.58 -21.82 11.90
N ASN A 86 -3.46 -21.35 12.44
CA ASN A 86 -3.27 -21.09 13.86
C ASN A 86 -3.60 -19.65 14.26
N GLN A 87 -3.87 -18.75 13.30
CA GLN A 87 -4.28 -17.39 13.62
C GLN A 87 -5.79 -17.31 13.84
N PRO A 88 -6.24 -16.60 14.91
CA PRO A 88 -7.65 -16.55 15.29
C PRO A 88 -8.52 -15.74 14.32
N VAL A 89 -7.92 -14.87 13.49
CA VAL A 89 -8.62 -14.01 12.55
C VAL A 89 -7.94 -14.12 11.19
N ASN A 90 -8.56 -14.90 10.30
CA ASN A 90 -8.14 -15.02 8.92
C ASN A 90 -9.04 -14.12 8.07
N TYR A 91 -8.45 -13.08 7.48
CA TYR A 91 -9.19 -12.19 6.58
C TYR A 91 -9.45 -12.90 5.25
N THR A 92 -10.68 -12.83 4.76
CA THR A 92 -11.02 -13.35 3.42
C THR A 92 -11.08 -12.19 2.45
N ALA A 93 -10.19 -12.20 1.46
CA ALA A 93 -10.09 -11.12 0.47
C ALA A 93 -11.32 -11.08 -0.45
N ASN A 94 -11.91 -9.89 -0.63
CA ASN A 94 -12.96 -9.65 -1.62
C ASN A 94 -12.57 -8.49 -2.55
N VAL A 95 -12.94 -8.58 -3.82
CA VAL A 95 -12.72 -7.47 -4.77
C VAL A 95 -13.52 -6.25 -4.33
N GLY A 96 -12.87 -5.09 -4.31
CA GLY A 96 -13.44 -3.82 -3.88
C GLY A 96 -13.17 -3.47 -2.42
N ASP A 97 -12.73 -4.42 -1.61
CA ASP A 97 -12.34 -4.19 -0.21
C ASP A 97 -11.15 -3.22 -0.15
N TYR A 98 -11.18 -2.31 0.82
CA TYR A 98 -10.06 -1.44 1.13
C TYR A 98 -9.30 -2.05 2.32
N VAL A 99 -8.01 -2.33 2.14
CA VAL A 99 -7.24 -3.13 3.10
C VAL A 99 -5.90 -2.48 3.42
N ALA A 100 -5.39 -2.73 4.63
CA ALA A 100 -3.99 -2.58 4.98
C ALA A 100 -3.27 -3.92 4.88
N VAL A 101 -2.13 -3.95 4.21
CA VAL A 101 -1.29 -5.14 4.07
C VAL A 101 0.05 -4.87 4.75
N ILE A 102 0.45 -5.77 5.64
CA ILE A 102 1.79 -5.79 6.23
C ILE A 102 2.51 -7.04 5.75
N GLY A 103 3.67 -6.89 5.12
CA GLY A 103 4.36 -8.02 4.51
C GLY A 103 5.81 -7.75 4.14
N LYS A 104 6.46 -8.77 3.59
CA LYS A 104 7.82 -8.69 3.05
C LYS A 104 7.76 -8.51 1.54
N LEU A 105 8.53 -7.56 1.02
CA LEU A 105 8.78 -7.47 -0.41
C LEU A 105 9.66 -8.64 -0.85
N ILE A 106 9.33 -9.23 -2.00
CA ILE A 106 10.06 -10.33 -2.63
C ILE A 106 10.40 -9.92 -4.06
N GLN A 107 11.67 -10.10 -4.43
CA GLN A 107 12.18 -9.88 -5.78
C GLN A 107 11.66 -10.98 -6.73
N PRO A 108 11.43 -10.69 -8.01
CA PRO A 108 11.30 -11.73 -9.02
C PRO A 108 12.49 -12.69 -8.97
N ASP A 109 12.23 -13.99 -8.85
CA ASP A 109 13.25 -15.03 -9.03
C ASP A 109 13.32 -15.43 -10.50
N ASP A 110 14.53 -15.57 -11.05
CA ASP A 110 14.77 -16.07 -12.41
C ASP A 110 14.35 -17.55 -12.61
N LYS A 111 13.96 -18.27 -11.54
CA LYS A 111 13.71 -19.72 -11.57
C LYS A 111 12.27 -20.08 -11.20
N ASN A 112 11.47 -20.32 -12.24
CA ASN A 112 10.40 -21.34 -12.31
C ASN A 112 9.14 -21.21 -11.44
N SER A 113 8.62 -20.02 -11.20
CA SER A 113 7.22 -19.86 -10.76
C SER A 113 6.48 -18.89 -11.69
N VAL A 114 5.49 -19.41 -12.42
CA VAL A 114 4.62 -18.63 -13.33
C VAL A 114 3.82 -17.55 -12.58
N LEU A 115 3.65 -17.71 -11.25
CA LEU A 115 2.99 -16.75 -10.37
C LEU A 115 3.96 -15.79 -9.66
N SER A 116 5.28 -16.02 -9.75
CA SER A 116 6.33 -15.24 -9.05
C SER A 116 7.32 -14.59 -10.02
N SER A 117 6.95 -14.43 -11.29
CA SER A 117 7.77 -13.75 -12.30
C SER A 117 7.87 -12.24 -12.12
N GLY A 118 7.19 -11.68 -11.11
CA GLY A 118 7.15 -10.25 -10.80
C GLY A 118 7.36 -9.96 -9.31
N TRP A 119 7.62 -8.69 -9.02
CA TRP A 119 7.67 -8.18 -7.66
C TRP A 119 6.35 -8.47 -6.95
N HIS A 120 6.42 -8.95 -5.72
CA HIS A 120 5.24 -9.27 -4.93
C HIS A 120 5.52 -9.13 -3.44
N VAL A 121 4.45 -9.08 -2.66
CA VAL A 121 4.52 -9.04 -1.20
C VAL A 121 4.01 -10.34 -0.61
N LEU A 122 4.83 -10.97 0.23
CA LEU A 122 4.38 -12.02 1.12
C LEU A 122 3.75 -11.38 2.37
N ALA A 123 2.43 -11.35 2.40
CA ALA A 123 1.66 -10.74 3.48
C ALA A 123 1.74 -11.61 4.74
N LYS A 124 2.07 -10.97 5.87
CA LYS A 124 1.95 -11.54 7.21
C LYS A 124 0.60 -11.23 7.84
N SER A 125 0.02 -10.08 7.47
CA SER A 125 -1.26 -9.63 7.98
C SER A 125 -1.97 -8.81 6.90
N VAL A 126 -3.27 -9.04 6.79
CA VAL A 126 -4.19 -8.23 5.98
C VAL A 126 -5.32 -7.81 6.89
N THR A 127 -5.55 -6.51 6.98
CA THR A 127 -6.60 -5.91 7.82
C THR A 127 -7.58 -5.17 6.94
N HIS A 128 -8.85 -5.57 6.99
CA HIS A 128 -9.92 -4.81 6.34
C HIS A 128 -10.09 -3.46 7.02
N LEU A 129 -9.96 -2.38 6.25
CA LEU A 129 -10.21 -1.03 6.69
C LEU A 129 -11.65 -0.72 6.31
N SER A 130 -12.54 -0.63 7.30
CA SER A 130 -13.93 -0.27 7.03
C SER A 130 -13.98 1.06 6.29
N ASN A 131 -14.76 1.09 5.19
CA ASN A 131 -15.12 2.33 4.50
C ASN A 131 -16.03 3.15 5.42
N GLN A 132 -15.50 3.77 6.48
CA GLN A 132 -16.27 4.64 7.37
C GLN A 132 -16.87 5.87 6.65
N MET A 133 -16.51 6.12 5.39
CA MET A 133 -17.08 7.20 4.57
C MET A 133 -18.40 6.86 3.85
N MET A 134 -18.90 5.63 3.87
CA MET A 134 -20.18 5.30 3.18
C MET A 134 -21.42 5.45 4.08
N LEU A 135 -21.27 5.80 5.36
CA LEU A 135 -22.39 5.89 6.31
C LEU A 135 -22.80 7.32 6.70
N GLU A 136 -22.19 8.37 6.13
CA GLU A 136 -22.57 9.77 6.38
C GLU A 136 -23.44 10.40 5.28
N ASP A 137 -23.80 9.65 4.23
CA ASP A 137 -24.79 10.11 3.22
C ASP A 137 -26.25 9.94 3.67
N LYS A 138 -26.49 9.70 4.96
CA LYS A 138 -27.81 9.91 5.61
C LYS A 138 -27.82 11.19 6.46
N CYS A 139 -27.14 12.25 5.99
CA CYS A 139 -27.41 13.58 6.52
C CYS A 139 -28.86 13.95 6.14
N MET A 140 -29.69 14.06 7.17
CA MET A 140 -31.11 14.36 7.12
C MET A 140 -31.40 15.62 6.28
N PRO A 141 -32.52 15.68 5.55
CA PRO A 141 -32.88 16.86 4.78
C PRO A 141 -33.30 17.96 5.76
N PHE A 142 -32.38 18.87 6.09
CA PHE A 142 -32.75 20.14 6.69
C PHE A 142 -33.49 20.97 5.64
N THR A 143 -34.80 21.04 5.83
CA THR A 143 -35.71 21.96 5.16
C THR A 143 -35.35 23.40 5.53
N SER A 144 -35.03 24.23 4.55
CA SER A 144 -35.48 25.64 4.47
C SER A 144 -35.18 26.23 3.08
N PRO A 145 -36.01 27.17 2.58
CA PRO A 145 -36.12 27.46 1.15
C PRO A 145 -35.43 28.79 0.77
N SER A 146 -34.57 28.78 -0.25
CA SER A 146 -34.29 29.99 -1.05
C SER A 146 -33.40 29.73 -2.27
N SER A 147 -34.04 29.79 -3.43
CA SER A 147 -33.62 30.43 -4.70
C SER A 147 -32.26 30.15 -5.36
N SER A 148 -32.41 29.91 -6.67
CA SER A 148 -31.53 30.20 -7.82
C SER A 148 -30.31 29.31 -8.09
N SER A 149 -30.56 28.34 -8.98
CA SER A 149 -29.74 27.98 -10.16
C SER A 149 -28.24 28.29 -10.11
N SER A 150 -27.44 27.29 -9.77
CA SER A 150 -26.23 26.99 -10.52
C SER A 150 -25.91 25.51 -10.37
N SER A 151 -25.54 24.87 -11.47
CA SER A 151 -25.30 23.43 -11.58
C SER A 151 -24.30 22.95 -10.54
N GLN A 152 -24.78 22.33 -9.46
CA GLN A 152 -23.94 21.51 -8.60
C GLN A 152 -23.52 20.30 -9.42
N LYS A 153 -22.34 20.38 -10.03
CA LYS A 153 -21.61 19.19 -10.48
C LYS A 153 -21.38 18.36 -9.22
N CYS A 154 -22.21 17.33 -9.05
CA CYS A 154 -21.97 16.27 -8.09
C CYS A 154 -20.68 15.57 -8.55
N LEU A 155 -19.54 16.03 -8.05
CA LEU A 155 -18.26 15.38 -8.24
C LEU A 155 -18.39 14.02 -7.56
N ARG A 156 -18.27 12.94 -8.33
CA ARG A 156 -18.11 11.60 -7.76
C ARG A 156 -16.89 11.65 -6.83
N ASN A 157 -17.11 11.36 -5.55
CA ASN A 157 -16.10 11.25 -4.49
C ASN A 157 -15.08 10.11 -4.69
N SER A 158 -14.83 9.66 -5.92
CA SER A 158 -13.78 8.67 -6.22
C SER A 158 -12.39 9.29 -6.35
N ALA A 159 -12.26 10.62 -6.24
CA ALA A 159 -10.99 11.35 -6.41
C ALA A 159 -10.30 11.72 -5.09
N PHE A 160 -10.82 11.28 -3.93
CA PHE A 160 -10.28 11.62 -2.61
C PHE A 160 -9.58 10.46 -1.89
N TYR A 161 -9.07 9.45 -2.62
CA TYR A 161 -8.14 8.47 -2.03
C TYR A 161 -6.76 9.09 -1.72
N GLU A 162 -6.56 10.35 -2.13
CA GLU A 162 -5.37 11.15 -1.94
C GLU A 162 -5.52 12.08 -0.73
N LEU A 163 -5.26 11.54 0.46
CA LEU A 163 -4.51 12.32 1.45
C LEU A 163 -3.37 11.42 1.93
N SER A 164 -2.37 11.34 1.04
CA SER A 164 -0.97 11.44 1.40
C SER A 164 -0.80 11.98 2.81
N TRP A 165 -0.19 11.18 3.70
CA TRP A 165 0.50 11.78 4.84
C TRP A 165 1.47 12.82 4.28
N PRO A 166 1.65 13.95 4.98
CA PRO A 166 2.42 15.03 4.44
C PRO A 166 3.80 14.48 4.11
N LEU A 167 4.31 14.85 2.94
CA LEU A 167 5.70 14.68 2.54
C LEU A 167 6.69 15.34 3.55
N GLU A 168 6.17 15.89 4.65
CA GLU A 168 6.85 16.54 5.76
C GLU A 168 7.30 15.58 6.89
N VAL A 169 6.96 14.27 6.84
CA VAL A 169 7.62 13.28 7.74
C VAL A 169 8.96 12.83 7.14
N MET A 170 9.69 13.75 6.52
CA MET A 170 11.09 13.57 6.16
C MET A 170 12.00 13.69 7.40
N ASP A 171 11.63 14.46 8.43
CA ASP A 171 12.60 14.86 9.47
C ASP A 171 12.99 13.82 10.53
N MET A 172 12.37 12.64 10.57
CA MET A 172 12.64 11.64 11.63
C MET A 172 13.13 10.29 11.11
N THR A 173 13.48 10.21 9.83
CA THR A 173 13.73 8.93 9.15
C THR A 173 15.10 8.76 8.51
N TYR A 174 15.94 9.80 8.59
CA TYR A 174 17.29 9.76 8.04
C TYR A 174 18.29 9.45 9.13
N ALA A 175 19.04 8.37 8.95
CA ALA A 175 20.28 8.17 9.67
C ALA A 175 21.29 9.19 9.15
N VAL A 176 21.87 9.97 10.08
CA VAL A 176 23.03 10.85 9.84
C VAL A 176 24.33 10.08 10.08
#